data_AF-A0A538RUF5-F1
#
_entry.id   AF-A0A538RUF5-F1
#
_cell.length_a   1.000
_cell.length_b   1.000
_cell.length_c   1.000
_cell.angle_alpha   90.00
_cell.angle_beta   90.00
_cell.angle_gamma   90.00
#
_symmetry.space_group_name_H-M   'P 1'
#
loop_
_entity.id
_entity.type
_entity.pdbx_description
1 polymer ?
#
loop_
_entity_poly.entity_id
_entity_poly.type
_entity_poly.pdbx_seq_one_letter_code
_entity_poly.pdbx_strand_id
1 'polypeptide(L)'
;MPKTARIAIVLLLSAWLGSAFAQTAEEALTKQSFLSVSAFQCAIVATDAKQRERLFTLGLKSGRDFIETAKSKTDLYAKVRSQIPMLRTMTGGPTTDFILGQVYAQLEADIYKKFDSDEKLWKAVKDNMYREKNCALLQ
;
A
#
# COMPACT_ATOMS: atom_id res chain seq x y z
N MET A 1 -26.81 56.75 19.54
CA MET A 1 -26.94 55.83 18.38
C MET A 1 -25.60 55.13 18.15
N PRO A 2 -25.41 53.85 18.51
CA PRO A 2 -24.23 53.08 18.11
C PRO A 2 -24.62 52.02 17.06
N LYS A 3 -23.97 52.02 15.88
CA LYS A 3 -24.16 51.00 14.83
C LYS A 3 -22.81 50.62 14.20
N THR A 4 -21.92 49.97 14.95
CA THR A 4 -20.67 49.42 14.39
C THR A 4 -20.17 48.25 15.23
N ALA A 5 -20.86 47.11 15.22
CA ALA A 5 -20.35 45.90 15.90
C ALA A 5 -21.03 44.62 15.40
N ARG A 6 -21.02 44.33 14.08
CA ARG A 6 -21.62 43.08 13.56
C ARG A 6 -20.89 42.41 12.39
N ILE A 7 -19.60 42.66 12.16
CA ILE A 7 -18.89 42.11 10.96
C ILE A 7 -17.68 41.21 11.30
N ALA A 8 -17.33 40.99 12.58
CA ALA A 8 -16.10 40.26 12.93
C ALA A 8 -16.24 38.73 13.15
N ILE A 9 -17.43 38.13 13.06
CA ILE A 9 -17.65 36.74 13.54
C ILE A 9 -17.59 35.68 12.42
N VAL A 10 -17.59 36.06 11.14
CA VAL A 10 -17.70 35.08 10.03
C VAL A 10 -16.35 34.50 9.56
N LEU A 11 -15.21 35.07 9.95
CA LEU A 11 -13.89 34.67 9.42
C LEU A 11 -13.13 33.60 10.24
N LEU A 12 -13.66 33.13 11.37
CA LEU A 12 -12.96 32.18 12.26
C LEU A 12 -13.33 30.70 12.07
N LEU A 13 -14.30 30.38 11.20
CA LEU A 13 -14.78 29.00 10.99
C LEU A 13 -14.16 28.28 9.78
N SER A 14 -13.39 28.97 8.93
CA SER A 14 -12.82 28.38 7.69
C SER A 14 -11.51 27.62 7.89
N ALA A 15 -10.85 27.75 9.04
CA ALA A 15 -9.53 27.12 9.29
C ALA A 15 -9.58 25.67 9.76
N TRP A 16 -10.74 25.13 10.14
CA TRP A 16 -10.85 23.78 10.70
C TRP A 16 -11.07 22.66 9.66
N LEU A 17 -11.38 22.99 8.42
CA LEU A 17 -11.66 21.99 7.38
C LEU A 17 -10.38 21.40 6.75
N GLY A 18 -9.23 22.07 6.85
CA GLY A 18 -7.99 21.63 6.20
C GLY A 18 -7.36 20.37 6.79
N SER A 19 -7.49 20.16 8.10
CA SER A 19 -6.81 19.06 8.80
C SER A 19 -7.41 17.69 8.49
N ALA A 20 -8.73 17.62 8.25
CA ALA A 20 -9.42 16.36 7.95
C ALA A 20 -9.06 15.79 6.56
N PHE A 21 -8.81 16.66 5.57
CA PHE A 21 -8.42 16.25 4.22
C PHE A 21 -6.98 15.72 4.16
N ALA A 22 -6.07 16.25 5.00
CA ALA A 22 -4.69 15.78 5.04
C ALA A 22 -4.59 14.36 5.62
N GLN A 23 -5.27 14.10 6.75
CA GLN A 23 -5.25 12.81 7.42
C GLN A 23 -5.84 11.68 6.53
N THR A 24 -6.90 11.98 5.79
CA THR A 24 -7.53 11.01 4.87
C THR A 24 -6.66 10.70 3.65
N ALA A 25 -5.90 11.67 3.14
CA ALA A 25 -4.96 11.45 2.04
C ALA A 25 -3.75 10.61 2.48
N GLU A 26 -3.24 10.84 3.70
CA GLU A 26 -2.14 10.06 4.29
C GLU A 26 -2.55 8.60 4.51
N GLU A 27 -3.74 8.39 5.07
CA GLU A 27 -4.31 7.06 5.26
C GLU A 27 -4.53 6.32 3.93
N ALA A 28 -5.08 7.01 2.92
CA ALA A 28 -5.31 6.41 1.61
C ALA A 28 -4.00 5.96 0.94
N LEU A 29 -2.97 6.80 0.97
CA LEU A 29 -1.65 6.46 0.40
C LEU A 29 -1.01 5.28 1.14
N THR A 30 -1.10 5.28 2.47
CA THR A 30 -0.58 4.19 3.31
C THR A 30 -1.30 2.88 2.99
N LYS A 31 -2.63 2.91 2.90
CA LYS A 31 -3.47 1.77 2.53
C LYS A 31 -3.10 1.18 1.17
N GLN A 32 -2.84 2.02 0.17
CA GLN A 32 -2.41 1.55 -1.16
C GLN A 32 -1.08 0.79 -1.11
N SER A 33 -0.12 1.26 -0.31
CA SER A 33 1.14 0.53 -0.12
C SER A 33 0.94 -0.83 0.54
N PHE A 34 0.17 -0.88 1.64
CA PHE A 34 -0.13 -2.12 2.34
C PHE A 34 -0.87 -3.12 1.46
N LEU A 35 -1.85 -2.64 0.70
CA LEU A 35 -2.62 -3.46 -0.24
C LEU A 35 -1.72 -4.04 -1.33
N SER A 36 -0.83 -3.24 -1.91
CA SER A 36 0.14 -3.68 -2.92
C SER A 36 1.00 -4.84 -2.39
N VAL A 37 1.66 -4.64 -1.24
CA VAL A 37 2.55 -5.65 -0.65
C VAL A 37 1.79 -6.91 -0.25
N SER A 38 0.63 -6.75 0.39
CA SER A 38 -0.19 -7.89 0.84
C SER A 38 -0.71 -8.70 -0.34
N ALA A 39 -1.16 -8.03 -1.40
CA ALA A 39 -1.64 -8.69 -2.61
C ALA A 39 -0.52 -9.46 -3.32
N PHE A 40 0.69 -8.89 -3.42
CA PHE A 40 1.83 -9.63 -3.96
C PHE A 40 2.22 -10.85 -3.13
N GLN A 41 2.30 -10.72 -1.80
CA GLN A 41 2.55 -11.85 -0.91
C GLN A 41 1.49 -12.95 -1.10
N CYS A 42 0.23 -12.56 -1.17
CA CYS A 42 -0.89 -13.47 -1.42
C CYS A 42 -0.82 -14.13 -2.80
N ALA A 43 -0.38 -13.41 -3.84
CA ALA A 43 -0.17 -13.98 -5.16
C ALA A 43 0.92 -15.06 -5.14
N ILE A 44 2.04 -14.82 -4.45
CA ILE A 44 3.14 -15.80 -4.31
C ILE A 44 2.64 -17.09 -3.65
N VAL A 45 1.83 -16.97 -2.59
CA VAL A 45 1.31 -18.14 -1.86
C VAL A 45 0.05 -18.77 -2.46
N ALA A 46 -0.61 -18.13 -3.43
CA ALA A 46 -1.79 -18.68 -4.07
C ALA A 46 -1.47 -19.95 -4.88
N THR A 47 -2.22 -21.03 -4.60
CA THR A 47 -2.13 -22.31 -5.32
C THR A 47 -2.99 -22.31 -6.58
N ASP A 48 -4.14 -21.64 -6.58
CA ASP A 48 -4.99 -21.43 -7.74
C ASP A 48 -4.44 -20.35 -8.68
N ALA A 49 -4.38 -20.65 -9.98
CA ALA A 49 -3.80 -19.76 -10.99
C ALA A 49 -4.61 -18.47 -11.17
N LYS A 50 -5.95 -18.56 -11.13
CA LYS A 50 -6.84 -17.40 -11.28
C LYS A 50 -6.72 -16.46 -10.09
N GLN A 51 -6.63 -16.99 -8.87
CA GLN A 51 -6.39 -16.20 -7.66
C GLN A 51 -5.01 -15.54 -7.70
N ARG A 52 -3.98 -16.26 -8.13
CA ARG A 52 -2.63 -15.70 -8.31
C ARG A 52 -2.65 -14.49 -9.24
N GLU A 53 -3.27 -14.62 -10.40
CA GLU A 53 -3.38 -13.53 -11.38
C GLU A 53 -4.18 -12.34 -10.83
N ARG A 54 -5.32 -12.60 -10.20
CA ARG A 54 -6.15 -11.57 -9.56
C ARG A 54 -5.36 -10.77 -8.54
N LEU A 55 -4.66 -11.47 -7.63
CA LEU A 55 -3.89 -10.87 -6.55
C LEU A 55 -2.65 -10.13 -7.08
N PHE A 56 -1.99 -10.68 -8.10
CA PHE A 56 -0.88 -10.01 -8.75
C PHE A 56 -1.32 -8.70 -9.43
N THR A 57 -2.44 -8.73 -10.14
CA THR A 57 -3.01 -7.54 -10.80
C THR A 57 -3.44 -6.49 -9.79
N LEU A 58 -4.06 -6.90 -8.68
CA LEU A 58 -4.39 -6.02 -7.56
C LEU A 58 -3.15 -5.35 -6.97
N GLY A 59 -2.10 -6.14 -6.76
CA GLY A 59 -0.80 -5.66 -6.29
C GLY A 59 -0.19 -4.62 -7.23
N LEU A 60 -0.16 -4.91 -8.55
CA LEU A 60 0.34 -3.99 -9.56
C LEU A 60 -0.44 -2.68 -9.58
N LYS A 61 -1.78 -2.75 -9.61
CA LYS A 61 -2.63 -1.56 -9.64
C LYS A 61 -2.40 -0.69 -8.40
N SER A 62 -2.50 -1.28 -7.21
CA SER A 62 -2.34 -0.54 -5.96
C SER A 62 -0.93 0.04 -5.80
N GLY A 63 0.09 -0.69 -6.25
CA GLY A 63 1.48 -0.24 -6.24
C GLY A 63 1.74 0.92 -7.20
N ARG A 64 1.14 0.90 -8.40
CA ARG A 64 1.21 2.02 -9.36
C ARG A 64 0.58 3.27 -8.78
N ASP A 65 -0.66 3.15 -8.28
CA ASP A 65 -1.41 4.24 -7.66
C ASP A 65 -0.58 4.88 -6.52
N PHE A 66 0.08 4.05 -5.70
CA PHE A 66 0.98 4.52 -4.63
C PHE A 66 2.21 5.27 -5.18
N ILE A 67 2.96 4.67 -6.12
CA ILE A 67 4.22 5.25 -6.62
C ILE A 67 3.95 6.57 -7.36
N GLU A 68 2.89 6.64 -8.16
CA GLU A 68 2.51 7.85 -8.89
C GLU A 68 2.08 8.97 -7.94
N THR A 69 1.31 8.63 -6.90
CA THR A 69 0.95 9.58 -5.84
C THR A 69 2.17 10.04 -5.05
N ALA A 70 3.09 9.13 -4.72
CA ALA A 70 4.32 9.46 -4.00
C ALA A 70 5.25 10.38 -4.80
N LYS A 71 5.32 10.19 -6.12
CA LYS A 71 6.09 11.06 -7.04
C LYS A 71 5.47 12.45 -7.20
N SER A 72 4.15 12.54 -7.24
CA SER A 72 3.43 13.80 -7.47
C SER A 72 3.16 14.61 -6.19
N LYS A 73 3.10 13.96 -5.03
CA LYS A 73 2.82 14.58 -3.71
C LYS A 73 3.93 14.26 -2.72
N THR A 74 5.10 14.84 -2.95
CA THR A 74 6.32 14.54 -2.18
C THR A 74 6.20 14.91 -0.70
N ASP A 75 5.42 15.94 -0.37
CA ASP A 75 5.10 16.37 1.00
C ASP A 75 4.24 15.35 1.74
N LEU A 76 3.19 14.84 1.08
CA LEU A 76 2.33 13.79 1.60
C LEU A 76 3.14 12.52 1.85
N TYR A 77 3.93 12.10 0.85
CA TYR A 77 4.81 10.95 0.94
C TYR A 77 5.84 11.09 2.07
N ALA A 78 6.44 12.27 2.26
CA ALA A 78 7.41 12.50 3.32
C ALA A 78 6.84 12.25 4.73
N LYS A 79 5.54 12.46 4.93
CA LYS A 79 4.86 12.23 6.22
C LYS A 79 4.59 10.75 6.49
N VAL A 80 4.23 9.98 5.46
CA VAL A 80 3.83 8.57 5.61
C VAL A 80 4.98 7.58 5.40
N ARG A 81 6.12 8.03 4.86
CA ARG A 81 7.25 7.15 4.49
C ARG A 81 7.76 6.22 5.61
N SER A 82 7.62 6.61 6.87
CA SER A 82 8.04 5.78 8.02
C SER A 82 7.10 4.59 8.28
N GLN A 83 5.89 4.62 7.73
CA GLN A 83 4.82 3.65 7.98
C GLN A 83 4.64 2.63 6.83
N ILE A 84 5.35 2.83 5.72
CA ILE A 84 5.12 2.12 4.45
C ILE A 84 6.10 0.93 4.34
N PRO A 85 5.62 -0.33 4.37
CA PRO A 85 6.49 -1.50 4.30
C PRO A 85 7.23 -1.61 2.96
N MET A 86 6.58 -1.15 1.88
CA MET A 86 7.13 -1.19 0.52
C MET A 86 8.42 -0.38 0.38
N LEU A 87 8.66 0.60 1.26
CA LEU A 87 9.86 1.42 1.22
C LEU A 87 11.13 0.71 1.62
N ARG A 88 11.04 -0.36 2.42
CA ARG A 88 12.22 -1.17 2.73
C ARG A 88 12.71 -1.94 1.50
N THR A 89 11.85 -2.11 0.50
CA THR A 89 12.05 -2.94 -0.68
C THR A 89 12.20 -2.13 -1.98
N MET A 90 11.77 -0.87 -2.01
CA MET A 90 11.88 -0.02 -3.18
C MET A 90 13.32 0.48 -3.37
N THR A 91 14.04 -0.16 -4.28
CA THR A 91 15.21 0.46 -4.92
C THR A 91 14.71 1.35 -6.07
N GLY A 92 15.32 2.53 -6.27
CA GLY A 92 14.98 3.36 -7.44
C GLY A 92 15.09 2.58 -8.75
N GLY A 93 14.36 3.00 -9.78
CA GLY A 93 14.33 2.29 -11.06
C GLY A 93 13.78 3.13 -12.22
N PRO A 94 13.98 2.69 -13.47
CA PRO A 94 13.63 3.45 -14.67
C PRO A 94 12.13 3.63 -14.87
N THR A 95 11.31 2.69 -14.40
CA THR A 95 9.84 2.75 -14.53
C THR A 95 9.15 2.30 -13.25
N THR A 96 7.90 2.70 -13.06
CA THR A 96 7.06 2.24 -11.94
C THR A 96 6.94 0.71 -11.92
N ASP A 97 6.75 0.08 -13.08
CA ASP A 97 6.62 -1.38 -13.18
C ASP A 97 7.92 -2.11 -12.86
N PHE A 98 9.08 -1.55 -13.24
CA PHE A 98 10.36 -2.12 -12.85
C PHE A 98 10.52 -2.14 -11.33
N ILE A 99 10.21 -1.03 -10.65
CA ILE A 99 10.27 -0.93 -9.19
C ILE A 99 9.35 -1.96 -8.54
N LEU A 100 8.12 -2.10 -9.04
CA LEU A 100 7.16 -3.09 -8.52
C LEU A 100 7.60 -4.53 -8.78
N GLY A 101 8.26 -4.80 -9.92
CA GLY A 101 8.88 -6.09 -10.20
C GLY A 101 9.97 -6.45 -9.19
N GLN A 102 10.82 -5.47 -8.81
CA GLN A 102 11.83 -5.67 -7.76
C GLN A 102 11.19 -5.94 -6.39
N VAL A 103 10.14 -5.20 -6.03
CA VAL A 103 9.38 -5.45 -4.80
C VAL A 103 8.81 -6.87 -4.80
N TYR A 104 8.19 -7.30 -5.89
CA TYR A 104 7.65 -8.65 -6.01
C TYR A 104 8.73 -9.73 -5.85
N ALA A 105 9.84 -9.60 -6.58
CA ALA A 105 10.96 -10.55 -6.52
C ALA A 105 11.58 -10.65 -5.12
N GLN A 106 11.73 -9.53 -4.41
CA GLN A 106 12.23 -9.54 -3.05
C GLN A 106 11.24 -10.22 -2.08
N LEU A 107 9.94 -9.93 -2.20
CA LEU A 107 8.91 -10.59 -1.39
C LEU A 107 8.89 -12.09 -1.63
N GLU A 108 9.04 -12.50 -2.89
CA GLU A 108 9.14 -13.91 -3.27
C GLU A 108 10.36 -14.56 -2.62
N ALA A 109 11.54 -13.94 -2.73
CA ALA A 109 12.75 -14.43 -2.09
C ALA A 109 12.62 -14.51 -0.56
N ASP A 110 12.03 -13.50 0.09
CA ASP A 110 11.83 -13.47 1.54
C ASP A 110 10.85 -14.53 2.03
N ILE A 111 9.85 -14.86 1.22
CA ILE A 111 8.97 -15.99 1.48
C ILE A 111 9.79 -17.27 1.32
N TYR A 112 10.42 -17.52 0.17
CA TYR A 112 11.18 -18.76 -0.05
C TYR A 112 12.28 -19.02 0.98
N LYS A 113 12.99 -17.99 1.46
CA LYS A 113 14.02 -18.12 2.51
C LYS A 113 13.50 -18.70 3.82
N LYS A 114 12.21 -18.59 4.11
CA LYS A 114 11.61 -19.14 5.33
C LYS A 114 11.42 -20.66 5.25
N PHE A 115 11.76 -21.28 4.12
CA PHE A 115 11.48 -22.68 3.85
C PHE A 115 12.77 -23.43 3.51
N ASP A 116 12.99 -24.51 4.28
CA ASP A 116 13.94 -25.55 3.90
C ASP A 116 13.36 -26.35 2.72
N SER A 117 14.24 -26.97 1.96
CA SER A 117 14.04 -27.56 0.62
C SER A 117 12.98 -28.68 0.45
N ASP A 118 12.05 -28.87 1.40
CA ASP A 118 10.97 -29.85 1.33
C ASP A 118 9.73 -29.33 0.58
N GLU A 119 9.55 -29.82 -0.65
CA GLU A 119 8.45 -29.49 -1.55
C GLU A 119 7.05 -29.88 -1.00
N LYS A 120 6.94 -30.92 -0.17
CA LYS A 120 5.65 -31.31 0.43
C LYS A 120 5.26 -30.36 1.55
N LEU A 121 6.25 -29.92 2.33
CA LEU A 121 6.05 -28.87 3.34
C LEU A 121 5.60 -27.58 2.67
N TRP A 122 6.13 -27.29 1.48
CA TRP A 122 5.86 -26.06 0.75
C TRP A 122 4.37 -25.83 0.46
N LYS A 123 3.66 -26.85 -0.02
CA LYS A 123 2.22 -26.72 -0.30
C LYS A 123 1.40 -26.40 0.94
N ALA A 124 1.62 -27.13 2.03
CA ALA A 124 0.89 -26.93 3.29
C ALA A 124 1.15 -25.53 3.87
N VAL A 125 2.38 -25.03 3.78
CA VAL A 125 2.71 -23.69 4.27
C VAL A 125 2.06 -22.61 3.39
N LYS A 126 2.13 -22.71 2.06
CA LYS A 126 1.47 -21.76 1.16
C LYS A 126 -0.02 -21.64 1.48
N ASP A 127 -0.70 -22.77 1.67
CA ASP A 127 -2.12 -22.79 2.03
C ASP A 127 -2.36 -22.16 3.42
N ASN A 128 -1.46 -22.37 4.38
CA ASN A 128 -1.57 -21.73 5.69
C ASN A 128 -1.39 -20.21 5.63
N MET A 129 -0.33 -19.75 4.96
CA MET A 129 -0.06 -18.33 4.76
C MET A 129 -1.21 -17.63 4.03
N TYR A 130 -1.79 -18.30 3.02
CA TYR A 130 -2.92 -17.77 2.27
C TYR A 130 -4.14 -17.51 3.17
N ARG A 131 -4.42 -18.44 4.11
CA ARG A 131 -5.51 -18.29 5.09
C ARG A 131 -5.19 -17.24 6.14
N GLU A 132 -4.01 -17.28 6.76
CA GLU A 132 -3.62 -16.35 7.83
C GLU A 132 -3.62 -14.90 7.37
N LYS A 133 -3.25 -14.65 6.11
CA LYS A 133 -3.25 -13.31 5.51
C LYS A 133 -4.61 -12.88 4.97
N ASN A 134 -5.64 -13.70 5.12
CA ASN A 134 -6.98 -13.45 4.59
C ASN A 134 -6.97 -13.11 3.09
N CYS A 135 -6.13 -13.79 2.30
CA CYS A 135 -5.89 -13.45 0.90
C CYS A 135 -7.15 -13.47 0.02
N ALA A 136 -8.15 -14.28 0.39
CA ALA A 136 -9.44 -14.31 -0.28
C ALA A 136 -10.24 -12.99 -0.16
N LEU A 137 -9.97 -12.18 0.87
CA LEU A 137 -10.71 -10.94 1.17
C LEU A 137 -10.09 -9.68 0.55
N LEU A 138 -8.89 -9.77 -0.03
CA LEU A 138 -8.23 -8.62 -0.64
C LEU A 138 -8.98 -8.15 -1.89
N GLN A 139 -9.24 -6.84 -1.97
CA GLN A 139 -9.95 -6.16 -3.06
C GLN A 139 -9.31 -4.80 -3.36
#